data_AF-A0A0Q9Y7E9-F1
#
_entry.id   AF-A0A0Q9Y7E9-F1
#
_cell.length_a   1.000
_cell.length_b   1.000
_cell.length_c   1.000
_cell.angle_alpha   90.00
_cell.angle_beta   90.00
_cell.angle_gamma   90.00
#
_symmetry.space_group_name_H-M   'P 1'
#
loop_
_entity.id
_entity.type
_entity.pdbx_description
1 polymer ?
#
loop_
_entity_poly.entity_id
_entity_poly.type
_entity_poly.pdbx_seq_one_letter_code
_entity_poly.pdbx_strand_id
1 'polypeptide(L)'
;MYWFSILSHESYKLHQYLKTFSYSKKLVLTALLSALAAILQSTGNLLPGVGYFISPFATAPILICTMVSISFGLQSYVLTFLLLILIQPSEFFVFPFTTGLIGIGIGIAFHILRRRIGIIVFTSVLLLGGICFLLSIVQFPVLGPIASKSLSIKIIGFIYIFSFIYSWGWVELSRFIFKKWYKLMGKNK
;
A
#
# COMPACT_ATOMS: atom_id res chain seq x y z
N MET A 1 -13.41 -11.95 -20.18
CA MET A 1 -12.15 -12.03 -19.38
C MET A 1 -11.80 -10.67 -18.79
N TYR A 2 -12.10 -10.44 -17.50
CA TYR A 2 -11.91 -9.17 -16.77
C TYR A 2 -10.46 -8.87 -16.32
N TRP A 3 -9.50 -9.74 -16.67
CA TRP A 3 -8.10 -9.69 -16.19
C TRP A 3 -7.20 -8.82 -17.08
N PHE A 4 -7.49 -8.77 -18.38
CA PHE A 4 -6.77 -7.96 -19.36
C PHE A 4 -7.42 -6.60 -19.62
N SER A 5 -8.48 -6.25 -18.88
CA SER A 5 -9.14 -4.97 -19.06
C SER A 5 -8.16 -3.84 -18.71
N ILE A 6 -8.15 -2.83 -19.58
CA ILE A 6 -7.47 -1.58 -19.31
C ILE A 6 -8.13 -0.99 -18.06
N LEU A 7 -7.29 -0.58 -17.14
CA LEU A 7 -7.69 -0.01 -15.88
C LEU A 7 -8.64 1.18 -16.14
N SER A 8 -9.79 1.21 -15.45
CA SER A 8 -10.93 2.02 -15.87
C SER A 8 -10.56 3.51 -15.98
N HIS A 9 -11.06 4.14 -17.05
CA HIS A 9 -10.93 5.57 -17.36
C HIS A 9 -11.23 6.49 -16.16
N GLU A 10 -12.02 6.01 -15.20
CA GLU A 10 -12.39 6.66 -13.94
C GLU A 10 -11.19 6.97 -13.03
N SER A 11 -10.22 6.05 -12.92
CA SER A 11 -9.02 6.24 -12.09
C SER A 11 -8.16 7.41 -12.59
N TYR A 12 -7.99 7.52 -13.91
CA TYR A 12 -7.28 8.61 -14.55
C TYR A 12 -8.00 9.97 -14.38
N LYS A 13 -9.34 9.98 -14.49
CA LYS A 13 -10.14 11.19 -14.23
C LYS A 13 -10.07 11.65 -12.78
N LEU A 14 -10.12 10.72 -11.82
CA LEU A 14 -9.93 11.02 -10.40
C LEU A 14 -8.54 11.64 -10.16
N HIS A 15 -7.49 11.05 -10.73
CA HIS A 15 -6.15 11.61 -10.65
C HIS A 15 -6.06 13.03 -11.22
N GLN A 16 -6.63 13.28 -12.41
CA GLN A 16 -6.68 14.61 -13.01
C GLN A 16 -7.43 15.62 -12.12
N TYR A 17 -8.53 15.20 -11.49
CA TYR A 17 -9.25 16.05 -10.55
C TYR A 17 -8.40 16.37 -9.30
N LEU A 18 -7.78 15.38 -8.67
CA LEU A 18 -6.93 15.56 -7.50
C LEU A 18 -5.70 16.45 -7.79
N LYS A 19 -5.20 16.43 -9.04
CA LYS A 19 -4.15 17.35 -9.49
C LYS A 19 -4.55 18.82 -9.40
N THR A 20 -5.83 19.15 -9.51
CA THR A 20 -6.31 20.55 -9.43
C THR A 20 -6.30 21.13 -8.02
N PHE A 21 -6.08 20.31 -6.98
CA PHE A 21 -5.99 20.82 -5.61
C PHE A 21 -4.78 21.77 -5.46
N SER A 22 -4.99 22.84 -4.71
CA SER A 22 -3.92 23.76 -4.30
C SER A 22 -2.84 23.02 -3.50
N TYR A 23 -1.62 23.55 -3.53
CA TYR A 23 -0.49 22.95 -2.82
C TYR A 23 -0.78 22.77 -1.32
N SER A 24 -1.31 23.80 -0.66
CA SER A 24 -1.68 23.74 0.77
C SER A 24 -2.71 22.65 1.06
N LYS A 25 -3.71 22.47 0.18
CA LYS A 25 -4.72 21.41 0.34
C LYS A 25 -4.10 20.02 0.23
N LYS A 26 -3.14 19.83 -0.71
CA LYS A 26 -2.41 18.57 -0.86
C LYS A 26 -1.54 18.29 0.37
N LEU A 27 -0.82 19.29 0.88
CA LEU A 27 -0.02 19.17 2.10
C LEU A 27 -0.86 18.74 3.31
N VAL A 28 -1.98 19.43 3.57
CA VAL A 28 -2.87 19.11 4.70
C VAL A 28 -3.43 17.69 4.55
N LEU A 29 -3.88 17.32 3.35
CA LEU A 29 -4.38 15.97 3.07
C LEU A 29 -3.30 14.92 3.32
N THR A 30 -2.07 15.16 2.86
CA THR A 30 -0.93 14.26 3.07
C THR A 30 -0.61 14.11 4.55
N ALA A 31 -0.57 15.19 5.32
CA ALA A 31 -0.31 15.12 6.76
C ALA A 31 -1.38 14.30 7.49
N LEU A 32 -2.66 14.55 7.22
CA LEU A 32 -3.78 13.83 7.83
C LEU A 32 -3.77 12.33 7.48
N LEU A 33 -3.54 12.00 6.20
CA LEU A 33 -3.49 10.61 5.76
C LEU A 33 -2.25 9.88 6.30
N SER A 34 -1.14 10.57 6.50
CA SER A 34 0.06 9.98 7.11
C SER A 34 -0.16 9.67 8.59
N ALA A 35 -0.80 10.59 9.32
CA ALA A 35 -1.18 10.34 10.71
C ALA A 35 -2.15 9.16 10.82
N LEU A 36 -3.15 9.11 9.93
CA LEU A 36 -4.07 7.97 9.86
C LEU A 36 -3.36 6.66 9.53
N ALA A 37 -2.41 6.66 8.58
CA ALA A 37 -1.61 5.49 8.26
C ALA A 37 -0.79 5.02 9.47
N ALA A 38 -0.19 5.94 10.23
CA ALA A 38 0.57 5.61 11.43
C ALA A 38 -0.33 4.99 12.51
N ILE A 39 -1.51 5.57 12.74
CA ILE A 39 -2.50 5.01 13.68
C ILE A 39 -2.89 3.60 13.24
N LEU A 40 -3.32 3.42 11.99
CA LEU A 40 -3.74 2.11 11.47
C LEU A 40 -2.61 1.09 11.57
N GLN A 41 -1.39 1.43 11.14
CA GLN A 41 -0.27 0.51 11.18
C GLN A 41 0.09 0.13 12.62
N SER A 42 0.07 1.08 13.56
CA SER A 42 0.39 0.83 14.96
C SER A 42 -0.55 -0.19 15.63
N THR A 43 -1.78 -0.34 15.12
CA THR A 43 -2.73 -1.34 15.65
C THR A 43 -2.21 -2.76 15.56
N GLY A 44 -1.34 -3.07 14.59
CA GLY A 44 -0.79 -4.41 14.38
C GLY A 44 -0.16 -5.01 15.64
N ASN A 45 0.57 -4.17 16.39
CA ASN A 45 1.22 -4.59 17.64
C ASN A 45 0.48 -4.12 18.90
N LEU A 46 -0.28 -3.01 18.84
CA LEU A 46 -1.04 -2.51 19.99
C LEU A 46 -2.27 -3.36 20.32
N LEU A 47 -2.87 -4.03 19.33
CA LEU A 47 -4.05 -4.88 19.50
C LEU A 47 -3.75 -6.30 18.97
N PRO A 48 -3.15 -7.19 19.77
CA PRO A 48 -2.82 -8.54 19.33
C PRO A 48 -4.05 -9.27 18.77
N GLY A 49 -3.88 -9.96 17.64
CA GLY A 49 -4.97 -10.61 16.92
C GLY A 49 -5.71 -9.64 15.99
N VAL A 50 -6.65 -8.85 16.53
CA VAL A 50 -7.53 -7.99 15.70
C VAL A 50 -6.73 -6.92 14.94
N GLY A 51 -5.69 -6.37 15.56
CA GLY A 51 -4.81 -5.38 14.97
C GLY A 51 -4.09 -5.86 13.70
N TYR A 52 -3.79 -7.15 13.57
CA TYR A 52 -3.20 -7.70 12.34
C TYR A 52 -4.15 -7.65 11.14
N PHE A 53 -5.47 -7.59 11.38
CA PHE A 53 -6.45 -7.37 10.31
C PHE A 53 -6.65 -5.90 9.99
N ILE A 54 -6.36 -4.99 10.93
CA ILE A 54 -6.54 -3.55 10.77
C ILE A 54 -5.28 -2.90 10.17
N SER A 55 -4.08 -3.32 10.58
CA SER A 55 -2.82 -2.72 10.13
C SER A 55 -2.61 -2.71 8.62
N PRO A 56 -3.05 -3.73 7.83
CA PRO A 56 -2.97 -3.69 6.37
C PRO A 56 -3.64 -2.45 5.77
N PHE A 57 -4.68 -1.90 6.41
CA PHE A 57 -5.40 -0.72 5.92
C PHE A 57 -4.57 0.56 5.91
N ALA A 58 -3.41 0.60 6.58
CA ALA A 58 -2.43 1.67 6.43
C ALA A 58 -1.93 1.83 4.98
N THR A 59 -2.06 0.79 4.15
CA THR A 59 -1.80 0.84 2.70
C THR A 59 -2.68 1.87 2.00
N ALA A 60 -3.96 2.00 2.41
CA ALA A 60 -4.93 2.84 1.72
C ALA A 60 -4.60 4.35 1.79
N PRO A 61 -4.29 4.95 2.97
CA PRO A 61 -3.88 6.35 3.03
C PRO A 61 -2.64 6.66 2.17
N ILE A 62 -1.61 5.80 2.20
CA ILE A 62 -0.38 5.97 1.40
C ILE A 62 -0.68 5.90 -0.10
N LEU A 63 -1.52 4.95 -0.50
CA LEU A 63 -1.98 4.79 -1.87
C LEU A 63 -2.77 6.01 -2.35
N ILE A 64 -3.67 6.55 -1.53
CA ILE A 64 -4.45 7.76 -1.86
C ILE A 64 -3.50 8.96 -2.05
N CYS A 65 -2.55 9.17 -1.14
CA CYS A 65 -1.54 10.22 -1.27
C CYS A 65 -0.75 10.08 -2.58
N THR A 66 -0.34 8.86 -2.91
CA THR A 66 0.41 8.56 -4.14
C THR A 66 -0.43 8.84 -5.39
N MET A 67 -1.75 8.64 -5.36
CA MET A 67 -2.65 9.01 -6.45
C MET A 67 -2.80 10.51 -6.64
N VAL A 68 -2.78 11.30 -5.55
CA VAL A 68 -2.77 12.76 -5.67
C VAL A 68 -1.51 13.20 -6.41
N SER A 69 -0.36 12.65 -6.03
CA SER A 69 0.92 12.81 -6.71
C SER A 69 1.92 11.81 -6.14
N ILE A 70 2.81 11.29 -6.97
CA ILE A 70 3.90 10.41 -6.53
C ILE A 70 4.75 11.10 -5.45
N SER A 71 5.04 12.40 -5.60
CA SER A 71 5.82 13.16 -4.60
C SER A 71 5.12 13.23 -3.24
N PHE A 72 3.80 13.44 -3.22
CA PHE A 72 3.02 13.49 -1.97
C PHE A 72 2.84 12.10 -1.36
N GLY A 73 2.79 11.04 -2.19
CA GLY A 73 2.86 9.65 -1.74
C GLY A 73 4.15 9.33 -1.00
N LEU A 74 5.30 9.71 -1.57
CA LEU A 74 6.62 9.55 -0.93
C LEU A 74 6.73 10.34 0.37
N GLN A 75 6.29 11.61 0.37
CA GLN A 75 6.24 12.42 1.59
C GLN A 75 5.35 11.77 2.66
N SER A 76 4.19 11.24 2.26
CA SER A 76 3.29 10.55 3.18
C SER A 76 3.91 9.32 3.81
N TYR A 77 4.60 8.52 3.00
CA TYR A 77 5.30 7.34 3.46
C TYR A 77 6.42 7.67 4.44
N VAL A 78 7.26 8.67 4.12
CA VAL A 78 8.34 9.11 5.02
C VAL A 78 7.77 9.65 6.33
N LEU A 79 6.74 10.50 6.26
CA LEU A 79 6.11 11.06 7.47
C LEU A 79 5.49 9.96 8.33
N THR A 80 4.79 9.00 7.72
CA THR A 80 4.20 7.86 8.43
C THR A 80 5.28 7.03 9.12
N PHE A 81 6.37 6.75 8.42
CA PHE A 81 7.51 6.03 8.97
C PHE A 81 8.13 6.75 10.17
N LEU A 82 8.34 8.07 10.08
CA LEU A 82 8.84 8.87 11.20
C LEU A 82 7.87 8.85 12.39
N LEU A 83 6.56 8.95 12.17
CA LEU A 83 5.56 8.84 13.23
C LEU A 83 5.57 7.45 13.87
N LEU A 84 5.74 6.38 13.09
CA LEU A 84 5.82 5.02 13.61
C LEU A 84 7.07 4.78 14.45
N ILE A 85 8.21 5.38 14.10
CA ILE A 85 9.42 5.35 14.96
C ILE A 85 9.11 5.91 16.35
N LEU A 86 8.28 6.95 16.44
CA LEU A 86 7.93 7.57 17.71
C LEU A 86 6.87 6.80 18.49
N ILE A 87 5.83 6.30 17.80
CA ILE A 87 4.65 5.69 18.44
C ILE A 87 4.85 4.19 18.69
N GLN A 88 5.35 3.48 17.68
CA GLN A 88 5.44 2.02 17.70
C GLN A 88 6.72 1.54 16.98
N PRO A 89 7.90 1.62 17.62
CA PRO A 89 9.19 1.28 17.02
C PRO A 89 9.26 -0.15 16.44
N SER A 90 8.43 -1.08 16.93
CA SER A 90 8.37 -2.44 16.40
C SER A 90 7.92 -2.51 14.94
N GLU A 91 7.17 -1.50 14.47
CA GLU A 91 6.69 -1.40 13.07
C GLU A 91 7.75 -0.78 12.14
N PHE A 92 8.92 -0.39 12.66
CA PHE A 92 10.01 0.21 11.90
C PHE A 92 10.42 -0.64 10.70
N PHE A 93 10.46 -1.97 10.85
CA PHE A 93 10.81 -2.86 9.75
C PHE A 93 9.59 -3.28 8.93
N VAL A 94 8.45 -3.49 9.57
CA VAL A 94 7.27 -4.03 8.88
C VAL A 94 6.71 -3.00 7.90
N PHE A 95 6.44 -1.77 8.34
CA PHE A 95 5.80 -0.74 7.51
C PHE A 95 6.55 -0.44 6.20
N PRO A 96 7.85 -0.05 6.22
CA PRO A 96 8.52 0.40 5.01
C PRO A 96 8.74 -0.71 3.99
N PHE A 97 8.81 -1.97 4.41
CA PHE A 97 9.07 -3.09 3.51
C PHE A 97 7.81 -3.88 3.14
N THR A 98 6.65 -3.60 3.75
CA THR A 98 5.40 -4.30 3.44
C THR A 98 4.26 -3.32 3.11
N THR A 99 3.48 -2.89 4.10
CA THR A 99 2.24 -2.11 3.91
C THR A 99 2.49 -0.76 3.23
N GLY A 100 3.49 0.00 3.71
CA GLY A 100 3.88 1.26 3.10
C GLY A 100 4.41 1.07 1.68
N LEU A 101 5.23 0.03 1.47
CA LEU A 101 5.81 -0.30 0.16
C LEU A 101 4.74 -0.62 -0.88
N ILE A 102 3.73 -1.40 -0.49
CA ILE A 102 2.59 -1.71 -1.35
C ILE A 102 1.77 -0.46 -1.64
N GLY A 103 1.54 0.40 -0.66
CA GLY A 103 0.77 1.63 -0.84
C GLY A 103 1.38 2.52 -1.93
N ILE A 104 2.70 2.73 -1.86
CA ILE A 104 3.46 3.44 -2.91
C ILE A 104 3.45 2.63 -4.21
N GLY A 105 3.78 1.34 -4.14
CA GLY A 105 3.98 0.49 -5.31
C GLY A 105 2.74 0.40 -6.18
N ILE A 106 1.58 0.19 -5.56
CA ILE A 106 0.28 0.24 -6.23
C ILE A 106 0.07 1.65 -6.79
N GLY A 107 0.21 2.68 -5.96
CA GLY A 107 0.07 4.08 -6.36
C GLY A 107 0.83 4.43 -7.64
N ILE A 108 2.14 4.15 -7.68
CA ILE A 108 3.02 4.35 -8.82
C ILE A 108 2.60 3.48 -10.01
N ALA A 109 2.30 2.20 -9.78
CA ALA A 109 1.89 1.29 -10.82
C ALA A 109 0.59 1.74 -11.51
N PHE A 110 -0.35 2.36 -10.79
CA PHE A 110 -1.54 2.98 -11.38
C PHE A 110 -1.21 4.20 -12.27
N HIS A 111 -0.12 4.94 -11.99
CA HIS A 111 0.32 6.04 -12.86
C HIS A 111 1.00 5.56 -14.13
N ILE A 112 1.80 4.49 -14.04
CA ILE A 112 2.68 4.02 -15.13
C ILE A 112 2.02 2.92 -15.95
N LEU A 113 1.41 1.93 -15.28
CA LEU A 113 0.89 0.72 -15.91
C LEU A 113 -0.59 0.87 -16.23
N ARG A 114 -0.95 0.56 -17.48
CA ARG A 114 -2.34 0.64 -17.96
C ARG A 114 -3.15 -0.64 -17.75
N ARG A 115 -2.47 -1.77 -17.51
CA ARG A 115 -3.08 -3.10 -17.43
C ARG A 115 -3.12 -3.60 -15.99
N ARG A 116 -4.29 -4.08 -15.57
CA ARG A 116 -4.57 -4.58 -14.22
C ARG A 116 -3.60 -5.67 -13.76
N ILE A 117 -3.36 -6.68 -14.61
CA ILE A 117 -2.44 -7.76 -14.28
C ILE A 117 -1.00 -7.27 -14.08
N GLY A 118 -0.59 -6.23 -14.84
CA GLY A 118 0.73 -5.63 -14.71
C GLY A 118 0.92 -4.98 -13.34
N ILE A 119 -0.12 -4.29 -12.84
CA ILE A 119 -0.09 -3.71 -11.48
C ILE A 119 0.06 -4.82 -10.44
N ILE A 120 -0.79 -5.85 -10.50
CA ILE A 120 -0.77 -6.96 -9.53
C ILE A 120 0.60 -7.65 -9.50
N VAL A 121 1.16 -7.98 -10.67
CA VAL A 121 2.46 -8.66 -10.77
C VAL A 121 3.58 -7.76 -10.27
N PHE A 122 3.58 -6.48 -10.66
CA PHE A 122 4.59 -5.54 -10.19
C PHE A 122 4.59 -5.42 -8.66
N THR A 123 3.41 -5.24 -8.07
CA THR A 123 3.30 -5.05 -6.62
C THR A 123 3.51 -6.34 -5.84
N SER A 124 3.21 -7.51 -6.43
CA SER A 124 3.49 -8.80 -5.80
C SER A 124 4.98 -9.11 -5.79
N VAL A 125 5.72 -8.76 -6.86
CA VAL A 125 7.19 -8.84 -6.88
C VAL A 125 7.80 -7.85 -5.89
N LEU A 126 7.24 -6.64 -5.79
CA LEU A 126 7.70 -5.64 -4.83
C LEU A 126 7.51 -6.10 -3.37
N LEU A 127 6.34 -6.66 -3.04
CA LEU A 127 6.09 -7.24 -1.72
C LEU A 127 6.96 -8.46 -1.44
N LEU A 128 7.14 -9.35 -2.42
CA LEU A 128 8.06 -10.48 -2.30
C LEU A 128 9.46 -10.00 -1.94
N GLY A 129 9.97 -8.98 -2.64
CA GLY A 129 11.27 -8.36 -2.36
C GLY A 129 11.34 -7.82 -0.93
N GLY A 130 10.30 -7.11 -0.49
CA GLY A 130 10.22 -6.58 0.88
C GLY A 130 10.22 -7.68 1.96
N ILE A 131 9.40 -8.72 1.80
CA ILE A 131 9.35 -9.85 2.75
C ILE A 131 10.68 -10.62 2.74
N CYS A 132 11.25 -10.90 1.56
CA CYS A 132 12.54 -11.56 1.45
C CYS A 132 13.66 -10.73 2.10
N PHE A 133 13.66 -9.41 1.94
CA PHE A 133 14.61 -8.52 2.60
C PHE A 133 14.50 -8.63 4.13
N LEU A 134 13.27 -8.60 4.67
CA LEU A 134 13.03 -8.73 6.10
C LEU A 134 13.46 -10.10 6.66
N LEU A 135 13.20 -11.19 5.93
CA LEU A 135 13.53 -12.54 6.38
C LEU A 135 15.03 -12.85 6.25
N SER A 136 15.69 -12.41 5.16
CA SER A 136 17.09 -12.79 4.88
C SER A 136 18.09 -11.87 5.56
N ILE A 137 17.89 -10.55 5.44
CA ILE A 137 18.89 -9.54 5.79
C ILE A 137 18.63 -9.04 7.20
N VAL A 138 17.38 -8.63 7.48
CA VAL A 138 17.01 -8.10 8.80
C VAL A 138 16.79 -9.23 9.82
N GLN A 139 16.51 -10.45 9.34
CA GLN A 139 16.14 -11.61 10.17
C GLN A 139 14.93 -11.35 11.07
N PHE A 140 14.01 -10.49 10.62
CA PHE A 140 12.80 -10.15 11.35
C PHE A 140 11.68 -11.15 11.00
N PRO A 141 11.11 -11.89 11.97
CA PRO A 141 10.16 -12.97 11.69
C PRO A 141 8.75 -12.43 11.43
N VAL A 142 8.53 -11.82 10.27
CA VAL A 142 7.23 -11.24 9.87
C VAL A 142 6.13 -12.30 9.76
N LEU A 143 6.49 -13.52 9.36
CA LEU A 143 5.56 -14.65 9.15
C LEU A 143 5.45 -15.57 10.37
N GLY A 144 5.94 -15.11 11.53
CA GLY A 144 6.04 -15.92 12.75
C GLY A 144 7.13 -16.99 12.69
N PRO A 145 7.27 -17.82 13.73
CA PRO A 145 8.36 -18.80 13.88
C PRO A 145 8.33 -19.95 12.86
N ILE A 146 7.29 -20.02 12.02
CA ILE A 146 7.07 -21.09 11.03
C ILE A 146 7.97 -20.90 9.80
N ALA A 147 8.35 -19.66 9.48
CA ALA A 147 9.32 -19.39 8.43
C ALA A 147 10.73 -19.58 9.00
N SER A 148 11.25 -20.80 8.93
CA SER A 148 12.63 -21.15 9.29
C SER A 148 13.63 -20.19 8.64
N LYS A 149 14.72 -19.88 9.35
CA LYS A 149 15.82 -18.98 8.91
C LYS A 149 16.46 -19.33 7.55
N SER A 150 16.17 -20.50 6.97
CA SER A 150 16.62 -20.88 5.62
C SER A 150 15.56 -20.55 4.56
N LEU A 151 15.90 -19.65 3.64
CA LEU A 151 15.10 -19.41 2.44
C LEU A 151 15.28 -20.54 1.44
N SER A 152 14.34 -21.48 1.45
CA SER A 152 14.22 -22.49 0.39
C SER A 152 13.40 -21.95 -0.78
N ILE A 153 13.61 -22.52 -1.97
CA ILE A 153 12.81 -22.19 -3.16
C ILE A 153 11.30 -22.39 -2.92
N LYS A 154 10.93 -23.36 -2.07
CA LYS A 154 9.54 -23.63 -1.67
C LYS A 154 8.96 -22.49 -0.85
N ILE A 155 9.73 -21.94 0.09
CA ILE A 155 9.31 -20.80 0.93
C ILE A 155 9.14 -19.55 0.07
N ILE A 156 10.08 -19.27 -0.85
CA ILE A 156 9.98 -18.14 -1.79
C ILE A 156 8.71 -18.28 -2.65
N GLY A 157 8.44 -19.48 -3.18
CA GLY A 157 7.22 -19.75 -3.94
C GLY A 157 5.95 -19.48 -3.12
N PHE A 158 5.91 -19.92 -1.86
CA PHE A 158 4.78 -19.64 -0.96
C PHE A 158 4.61 -18.14 -0.68
N ILE A 159 5.70 -17.42 -0.37
CA ILE A 159 5.67 -15.96 -0.15
C ILE A 159 5.17 -15.24 -1.40
N TYR A 160 5.57 -15.68 -2.59
CA TYR A 160 5.10 -15.08 -3.83
C TYR A 160 3.60 -15.30 -4.04
N ILE A 161 3.09 -16.52 -3.80
CA ILE A 161 1.65 -16.81 -3.89
C ILE A 161 0.87 -15.92 -2.92
N PHE A 162 1.32 -15.82 -1.67
CA PHE A 162 0.74 -14.93 -0.67
C PHE A 162 0.76 -13.47 -1.14
N SER A 163 1.91 -13.00 -1.63
CA SER A 163 2.10 -11.62 -2.11
C SER A 163 1.23 -11.29 -3.31
N PHE A 164 1.00 -12.27 -4.19
CA PHE A 164 0.13 -12.15 -5.34
C PHE A 164 -1.34 -12.02 -4.93
N ILE A 165 -1.82 -12.88 -4.02
CA ILE A 165 -3.19 -12.81 -3.48
C ILE A 165 -3.42 -11.49 -2.75
N TYR A 166 -2.47 -11.09 -1.90
CA TYR A 166 -2.54 -9.85 -1.14
C TYR A 166 -2.59 -8.62 -2.07
N SER A 167 -1.69 -8.57 -3.05
CA SER A 167 -1.67 -7.51 -4.07
C SER A 167 -2.95 -7.46 -4.88
N TRP A 168 -3.48 -8.62 -5.27
CA TRP A 168 -4.73 -8.71 -6.01
C TRP A 168 -5.90 -8.12 -5.22
N GLY A 169 -6.03 -8.47 -3.94
CA GLY A 169 -7.06 -7.92 -3.05
C GLY A 169 -6.99 -6.40 -2.97
N TRP A 170 -5.78 -5.85 -2.77
CA TRP A 170 -5.59 -4.40 -2.70
C TRP A 170 -5.85 -3.67 -4.01
N VAL A 171 -5.44 -4.23 -5.15
CA VAL A 171 -5.73 -3.63 -6.46
C VAL A 171 -7.23 -3.59 -6.73
N GLU A 172 -7.97 -4.64 -6.36
CA GLU A 172 -9.43 -4.64 -6.48
C GLU A 172 -10.12 -3.66 -5.54
N LEU A 173 -9.69 -3.63 -4.29
CA LEU A 173 -10.22 -2.70 -3.31
C LEU A 173 -9.99 -1.25 -3.76
N SER A 174 -8.79 -0.94 -4.25
CA SER A 174 -8.43 0.37 -4.77
C SER A 174 -9.33 0.78 -5.94
N ARG A 175 -9.55 -0.14 -6.89
CA ARG A 175 -10.46 0.08 -8.02
C ARG A 175 -11.89 0.38 -7.57
N PHE A 176 -12.38 -0.39 -6.59
CA PHE A 176 -13.72 -0.18 -6.03
C PHE A 176 -13.84 1.19 -5.36
N ILE A 177 -12.87 1.57 -4.52
CA ILE A 177 -12.83 2.86 -3.83
C ILE A 177 -12.83 4.01 -4.84
N PHE A 178 -11.95 3.97 -5.84
CA PHE A 178 -11.83 5.04 -6.83
C PHE A 178 -13.08 5.18 -7.70
N LYS A 179 -13.67 4.05 -8.12
CA LYS A 179 -14.93 4.07 -8.87
C LYS A 179 -16.06 4.70 -8.04
N LYS A 180 -16.15 4.36 -6.76
CA LYS A 180 -17.18 4.90 -5.86
C LYS A 180 -16.96 6.40 -5.60
N TRP A 181 -15.72 6.83 -5.35
CA TRP A 181 -15.36 8.25 -5.21
C TRP A 181 -15.67 9.07 -6.46
N TYR A 182 -15.31 8.56 -7.64
CA TYR A 182 -15.62 9.23 -8.90
C TYR A 182 -17.13 9.44 -9.08
N LYS A 183 -17.94 8.41 -8.80
CA LYS A 183 -19.41 8.52 -8.87
C LYS A 183 -19.99 9.54 -7.90
N LEU A 184 -19.44 9.65 -6.69
CA LEU A 184 -19.89 10.62 -5.70
C LEU A 184 -19.59 12.06 -6.16
N MET A 185 -18.40 12.30 -6.70
CA MET A 185 -18.05 13.61 -7.24
C MET A 185 -18.84 13.98 -8.50
N GLY A 186 -19.17 13.00 -9.34
CA GLY A 186 -20.00 13.20 -10.53
C GLY A 186 -21.48 13.47 -10.23
N LYS A 187 -21.96 13.18 -9.01
CA LYS A 187 -23.31 13.56 -8.55
C LYS A 187 -23.38 14.97 -7.95
N ASN A 188 -22.23 15.58 -7.64
CA ASN A 188 -22.13 16.93 -7.06
C ASN A 188 -21.80 18.00 -8.11
N LYS A 189 -21.94 17.67 -9.40
CA LYS A 189 -21.98 18.59 -10.53
C LYS A 189 -23.34 18.48 -11.19
#